data_AF-A0A937AG95-F1
#
_entry.id   AF-A0A937AG95-F1
#
_cell.length_a   1.000
_cell.length_b   1.000
_cell.length_c   1.000
_cell.angle_alpha   90.00
_cell.angle_beta   90.00
_cell.angle_gamma   90.00
#
_symmetry.space_group_name_H-M   'P 1'
#
loop_
_entity.id
_entity.type
_entity.pdbx_description
1 polymer ?
#
loop_
_entity_poly.entity_id
_entity_poly.type
_entity_poly.pdbx_seq_one_letter_code
_entity_poly.pdbx_strand_id
1 'polypeptide(L)'
;MKSRILKSFSIALASFLVATGCTQKLKEENAQLKAKVDSLEAVTQKLQSGSEQLSTSVTSYEATLDEIDETLAEIASNQREVNELKAELKDDETTAKSIKARISNIQDMMQASRQKILMLDKNLNQLRKQSGAQSEEILELDRKLKEASQKLVQKEEELMEIRTSLERQLSDMGQALDEQISVAADLRSTLNRVYYYVGESKDLQEKEIINKEGGFIGLGKVKIVNANAPTQLFNKANKENLDAIELNNREAKLISNHPKDSYEFVGGDKAERLKILDKDAFWKDSNYLVIEVK
;
A
#
# COMPACT_ATOMS: atom_id res chain seq x y z
N MET A 1 -19.47 101.07 -70.55
CA MET A 1 -19.41 99.60 -70.75
C MET A 1 -18.35 98.91 -69.87
N LYS A 2 -17.13 99.45 -69.68
CA LYS A 2 -16.03 98.82 -68.91
C LYS A 2 -16.31 98.56 -67.40
N SER A 3 -17.07 99.43 -66.72
CA SER A 3 -17.35 99.29 -65.27
C SER A 3 -18.29 98.12 -64.91
N ARG A 4 -19.24 97.76 -65.79
CA ARG A 4 -20.15 96.62 -65.55
C ARG A 4 -19.43 95.28 -65.69
N ILE A 5 -18.51 95.16 -66.64
CA ILE A 5 -17.74 93.92 -66.88
C ILE A 5 -16.80 93.61 -65.71
N LEU A 6 -16.14 94.61 -65.11
CA LEU A 6 -15.29 94.41 -63.93
C LEU A 6 -16.09 93.96 -62.69
N LYS A 7 -17.28 94.53 -62.45
CA LYS A 7 -18.14 94.12 -61.33
C LYS A 7 -18.68 92.70 -61.51
N SER A 8 -19.06 92.30 -62.72
CA SER A 8 -19.48 90.93 -63.02
C SER A 8 -18.35 89.92 -62.81
N PHE A 9 -17.11 90.28 -63.17
CA PHE A 9 -15.94 89.42 -63.00
C PHE A 9 -15.53 89.25 -61.54
N SER A 10 -15.58 90.33 -60.74
CA SER A 10 -15.31 90.26 -59.29
C SER A 10 -16.36 89.44 -58.52
N ILE A 11 -17.64 89.51 -58.92
CA ILE A 11 -18.70 88.69 -58.30
C ILE A 11 -18.54 87.22 -58.68
N ALA A 12 -18.19 86.89 -59.93
CA ALA A 12 -17.94 85.51 -60.36
C ALA A 12 -16.70 84.88 -59.67
N LEU A 13 -15.63 85.66 -59.46
CA LEU A 13 -14.42 85.21 -58.78
C LEU A 13 -14.65 84.98 -57.27
N ALA A 14 -15.44 85.84 -56.62
CA ALA A 14 -15.81 85.68 -55.22
C ALA A 14 -16.71 84.44 -55.01
N SER A 15 -17.65 84.17 -55.91
CA SER A 15 -18.50 82.96 -55.87
C SER A 15 -17.70 81.67 -56.10
N PHE A 16 -16.66 81.70 -56.95
CA PHE A 16 -15.77 80.55 -57.20
C PHE A 16 -14.86 80.24 -56.00
N LEU A 17 -14.36 81.27 -55.29
CA LEU A 17 -13.55 81.12 -54.07
C LEU A 17 -14.34 80.58 -52.87
N VAL A 18 -15.62 80.94 -52.74
CA VAL A 18 -16.50 80.39 -51.69
C VAL A 18 -16.88 78.93 -51.98
N ALA A 19 -17.12 78.59 -53.25
CA ALA A 19 -17.39 77.22 -53.66
C ALA A 19 -16.20 76.28 -53.41
N THR A 20 -14.97 76.72 -53.72
CA THR A 20 -13.75 75.92 -53.47
C THR A 20 -13.43 75.78 -51.98
N GLY A 21 -13.65 76.83 -51.18
CA GLY A 21 -13.49 76.79 -49.72
C GLY A 21 -14.46 75.83 -49.02
N CYS A 22 -15.75 75.83 -49.40
CA CYS A 22 -16.72 74.85 -48.92
C CYS A 22 -16.37 73.42 -49.35
N THR A 23 -15.88 73.25 -50.58
CA THR A 23 -15.48 71.93 -51.09
C THR A 23 -14.25 71.38 -50.35
N GLN A 24 -13.28 72.24 -50.02
CA GLN A 24 -12.09 71.87 -49.24
C GLN A 24 -12.46 71.45 -47.81
N LYS A 25 -13.33 72.22 -47.13
CA LYS A 25 -13.80 71.90 -45.78
C LYS A 25 -14.59 70.59 -45.74
N LEU A 26 -15.49 70.38 -46.70
CA LEU A 26 -16.23 69.12 -46.86
C LEU A 26 -15.30 67.93 -47.13
N LYS A 27 -14.22 68.12 -47.90
CA LYS A 27 -13.22 67.09 -48.17
C LYS A 27 -12.44 66.70 -46.92
N GLU A 28 -12.12 67.69 -46.08
CA GLU A 28 -11.39 67.49 -44.83
C GLU A 28 -12.26 66.80 -43.75
N GLU A 29 -13.52 67.20 -43.62
CA GLU A 29 -14.50 66.51 -42.76
C GLU A 29 -14.76 65.06 -43.21
N ASN A 30 -14.88 64.80 -44.52
CA ASN A 30 -14.99 63.44 -45.05
C ASN A 30 -13.73 62.59 -44.79
N ALA A 31 -12.54 63.19 -44.88
CA ALA A 31 -11.29 62.50 -44.56
C ALA A 31 -11.23 62.14 -43.06
N GLN A 32 -11.67 63.03 -42.17
CA GLN A 32 -11.76 62.76 -40.73
C GLN A 32 -12.82 61.70 -40.39
N LEU A 33 -13.99 61.74 -41.03
CA LEU A 33 -15.03 60.73 -40.88
C LEU A 33 -14.53 59.36 -41.33
N LYS A 34 -13.86 59.29 -42.49
CA LYS A 34 -13.26 58.05 -42.98
C LYS A 34 -12.21 57.51 -42.01
N ALA A 35 -11.32 58.35 -41.51
CA ALA A 35 -10.33 57.93 -40.50
C ALA A 35 -10.97 57.41 -39.21
N LYS A 36 -12.10 58.00 -38.77
CA LYS A 36 -12.87 57.48 -37.63
C LYS A 36 -13.53 56.14 -37.93
N VAL A 37 -14.10 55.96 -39.12
CA VAL A 37 -14.69 54.68 -39.55
C VAL A 37 -13.62 53.60 -39.59
N ASP A 38 -12.48 53.86 -40.26
CA ASP A 38 -11.36 52.92 -40.33
C ASP A 38 -10.84 52.57 -38.92
N SER A 39 -10.79 53.55 -38.01
CA SER A 39 -10.42 53.33 -36.60
C SER A 39 -11.45 52.49 -35.84
N LEU A 40 -12.75 52.71 -36.05
CA LEU A 40 -13.82 51.94 -35.40
C LEU A 40 -13.88 50.51 -35.93
N GLU A 41 -13.68 50.32 -37.23
CA GLU A 41 -13.56 48.99 -37.84
C GLU A 41 -12.38 48.22 -37.27
N ALA A 42 -11.22 48.85 -37.13
CA ALA A 42 -10.03 48.23 -36.52
C ALA A 42 -10.27 47.82 -35.05
N VAL A 43 -10.94 48.67 -34.26
CA VAL A 43 -11.30 48.35 -32.87
C VAL A 43 -12.32 47.20 -32.81
N THR A 44 -13.32 47.21 -33.71
CA THR A 44 -14.35 46.17 -33.78
C THR A 44 -13.74 44.81 -34.13
N GLN A 45 -12.84 44.78 -35.13
CA GLN A 45 -12.14 43.57 -35.53
C GLN A 45 -11.23 43.03 -34.40
N LYS A 46 -10.57 43.93 -33.65
CA LYS A 46 -9.77 43.55 -32.47
C LYS A 46 -10.62 42.98 -31.33
N LEU A 47 -11.81 43.54 -31.09
CA LEU A 47 -12.74 43.03 -30.08
C LEU A 47 -13.31 41.66 -30.49
N GLN A 48 -13.69 41.49 -31.76
CA GLN A 48 -14.19 40.22 -32.27
C GLN A 48 -13.14 39.10 -32.17
N SER A 49 -11.92 39.36 -32.66
CA SER A 49 -10.82 38.39 -32.55
C SER A 49 -10.47 38.05 -31.08
N GLY A 50 -10.47 39.03 -30.18
CA GLY A 50 -10.26 38.79 -28.75
C GLY A 50 -11.37 37.94 -28.11
N SER A 51 -12.63 38.18 -28.51
CA SER A 51 -13.78 37.40 -28.07
C SER A 51 -13.72 35.95 -28.53
N GLU A 52 -13.34 35.69 -29.78
CA GLU A 52 -13.18 34.33 -30.32
C GLU A 52 -12.06 33.55 -29.62
N GLN A 53 -10.94 34.22 -29.33
CA GLN A 53 -9.83 33.64 -28.57
C GLN A 53 -10.24 33.29 -27.14
N LEU A 54 -10.97 34.18 -26.47
CA LEU A 54 -11.51 33.93 -25.14
C LEU A 54 -12.46 32.72 -25.15
N SER A 55 -13.42 32.70 -26.07
CA SER A 55 -14.39 31.60 -26.20
C SER A 55 -13.70 30.25 -26.41
N THR A 56 -12.72 30.19 -27.32
CA THR A 56 -11.94 28.97 -27.57
C THR A 56 -11.18 28.50 -26.32
N SER A 57 -10.60 29.46 -25.58
CA SER A 57 -9.86 29.15 -24.36
C SER A 57 -10.77 28.66 -23.25
N VAL A 58 -11.96 29.25 -23.09
CA VAL A 58 -12.99 28.81 -22.14
C VAL A 58 -13.41 27.37 -22.46
N THR A 59 -13.74 27.05 -23.71
CA THR A 59 -14.13 25.69 -24.10
C THR A 59 -13.03 24.67 -23.81
N SER A 60 -11.76 24.99 -24.12
CA SER A 60 -10.63 24.09 -23.80
C SER A 60 -10.43 23.92 -22.29
N TYR A 61 -10.69 24.97 -21.51
CA TYR A 61 -10.58 24.95 -20.05
C TYR A 61 -11.65 24.05 -19.44
N GLU A 62 -12.90 24.19 -19.90
CA GLU A 62 -14.03 23.37 -19.47
C GLU A 62 -13.81 21.89 -19.81
N ALA A 63 -13.36 21.57 -21.02
CA ALA A 63 -13.03 20.19 -21.38
C ALA A 63 -11.97 19.57 -20.45
N THR A 64 -10.96 20.35 -20.06
CA THR A 64 -9.92 19.86 -19.12
C THR A 64 -10.48 19.68 -17.70
N LEU A 65 -11.43 20.52 -17.27
CA LEU A 65 -12.13 20.36 -15.99
C LEU A 65 -12.99 19.10 -15.99
N ASP A 66 -13.68 18.82 -17.09
CA ASP A 66 -14.48 17.60 -17.26
C ASP A 66 -13.58 16.35 -17.15
N GLU A 67 -12.42 16.36 -17.82
CA GLU A 67 -11.44 15.27 -17.69
C GLU A 67 -10.93 15.09 -16.25
N ILE A 68 -10.76 16.18 -15.49
CA ILE A 68 -10.38 16.11 -14.07
C ILE A 68 -11.52 15.48 -13.26
N ASP A 69 -12.76 15.91 -13.48
CA ASP A 69 -13.93 15.37 -12.77
C ASP A 69 -14.14 13.87 -13.07
N GLU A 70 -13.93 13.43 -14.31
CA GLU A 70 -13.92 12.00 -14.68
C GLU A 70 -12.83 11.23 -13.95
N THR A 71 -11.61 11.76 -13.95
CA THR A 71 -10.46 11.16 -13.24
C THR A 71 -10.74 11.06 -11.74
N LEU A 72 -11.36 12.09 -11.14
CA LEU A 72 -11.73 12.10 -9.71
C LEU A 72 -12.83 11.07 -9.39
N ALA A 73 -13.77 10.83 -10.31
CA ALA A 73 -14.78 9.78 -10.17
C ALA A 73 -14.14 8.39 -10.21
N GLU A 74 -13.19 8.16 -11.12
CA GLU A 74 -12.45 6.91 -11.20
C GLU A 74 -11.54 6.69 -9.97
N ILE A 75 -10.91 7.75 -9.44
CA ILE A 75 -10.19 7.71 -8.15
C ILE A 75 -11.14 7.25 -7.03
N ALA A 76 -12.34 7.83 -6.95
CA ALA A 76 -13.32 7.47 -5.93
C ALA A 76 -13.77 6.00 -6.05
N SER A 77 -13.93 5.49 -7.27
CA SER A 77 -14.22 4.06 -7.51
C SER A 77 -13.08 3.18 -7.01
N ASN A 78 -11.85 3.50 -7.40
CA ASN A 78 -10.68 2.74 -6.97
C ASN A 78 -10.48 2.76 -5.45
N GLN A 79 -10.76 3.88 -4.77
CA GLN A 79 -10.72 3.97 -3.31
C GLN A 79 -11.76 3.06 -2.64
N ARG A 80 -12.95 2.91 -3.22
CA ARG A 80 -13.97 1.96 -2.72
C ARG A 80 -13.49 0.53 -2.87
N GLU A 81 -13.01 0.16 -4.05
CA GLU A 81 -12.47 -1.19 -4.32
C GLU A 81 -11.29 -1.52 -3.40
N VAL A 82 -10.41 -0.56 -3.12
CA VAL A 82 -9.32 -0.74 -2.14
C VAL A 82 -9.88 -1.03 -0.75
N ASN A 83 -10.92 -0.32 -0.31
CA ASN A 83 -11.54 -0.57 1.00
C ASN A 83 -12.24 -1.92 1.07
N GLU A 84 -12.88 -2.37 0.01
CA GLU A 84 -13.50 -3.70 -0.09
C GLU A 84 -12.44 -4.80 0.02
N LEU A 85 -11.37 -4.72 -0.77
CA LEU A 85 -10.25 -5.65 -0.70
C LEU A 85 -9.57 -5.66 0.67
N LYS A 86 -9.43 -4.49 1.30
CA LYS A 86 -8.87 -4.37 2.65
C LYS A 86 -9.74 -5.07 3.71
N ALA A 87 -11.06 -5.03 3.55
CA ALA A 87 -11.99 -5.73 4.45
C ALA A 87 -11.90 -7.26 4.32
N GLU A 88 -11.53 -7.76 3.14
CA GLU A 88 -11.35 -9.19 2.86
C GLU A 88 -9.94 -9.70 3.13
N LEU A 89 -8.99 -8.82 3.46
CA LEU A 89 -7.58 -9.16 3.65
C LEU A 89 -7.39 -10.13 4.83
N LYS A 90 -7.08 -11.39 4.50
CA LYS A 90 -6.85 -12.50 5.44
C LYS A 90 -5.53 -13.21 5.14
N ASP A 91 -4.43 -12.61 5.57
CA ASP A 91 -3.06 -13.12 5.38
C ASP A 91 -2.77 -13.62 3.95
N ASP A 92 -3.36 -12.93 2.96
CA ASP A 92 -3.19 -13.24 1.55
C ASP A 92 -2.28 -12.21 0.87
N GLU A 93 -1.09 -12.67 0.52
CA GLU A 93 -0.09 -11.87 -0.19
C GLU A 93 -0.62 -11.35 -1.54
N THR A 94 -1.51 -12.09 -2.20
CA THR A 94 -2.07 -11.71 -3.51
C THR A 94 -2.99 -10.51 -3.37
N THR A 95 -3.92 -10.54 -2.40
CA THR A 95 -4.80 -9.43 -2.06
C THR A 95 -4.00 -8.20 -1.62
N ALA A 96 -2.98 -8.38 -0.77
CA ALA A 96 -2.10 -7.28 -0.36
C ALA A 96 -1.37 -6.62 -1.55
N LYS A 97 -0.91 -7.42 -2.52
CA LYS A 97 -0.26 -6.92 -3.74
C LYS A 97 -1.24 -6.17 -4.64
N SER A 98 -2.47 -6.69 -4.79
CA SER A 98 -3.54 -6.03 -5.55
C SER A 98 -3.89 -4.65 -4.98
N ILE A 99 -4.06 -4.57 -3.64
CA ILE A 99 -4.31 -3.31 -2.93
C ILE A 99 -3.17 -2.30 -3.20
N LYS A 100 -1.91 -2.72 -3.07
CA LYS A 100 -0.74 -1.86 -3.32
C LYS A 100 -0.70 -1.33 -4.76
N ALA A 101 -0.99 -2.18 -5.74
CA ALA A 101 -1.01 -1.77 -7.15
C ALA A 101 -2.10 -0.72 -7.42
N ARG A 102 -3.29 -0.90 -6.84
CA ARG A 102 -4.39 0.08 -6.94
C ARG A 102 -4.07 1.40 -6.26
N ILE A 103 -3.46 1.37 -5.08
CA ILE A 103 -2.99 2.59 -4.40
C ILE A 103 -2.00 3.34 -5.29
N SER A 104 -1.05 2.64 -5.92
CA SER A 104 -0.11 3.26 -6.87
C SER A 104 -0.83 3.92 -8.05
N ASN A 105 -1.80 3.22 -8.65
CA ASN A 105 -2.59 3.76 -9.76
C ASN A 105 -3.37 5.03 -9.34
N ILE A 106 -4.01 5.02 -8.17
CA ILE A 106 -4.70 6.20 -7.62
C ILE A 106 -3.71 7.37 -7.47
N GLN A 107 -2.48 7.11 -6.99
CA GLN A 107 -1.46 8.16 -6.84
C GLN A 107 -1.06 8.78 -8.19
N ASP A 108 -0.92 7.95 -9.22
CA ASP A 108 -0.61 8.41 -10.58
C ASP A 108 -1.74 9.29 -11.14
N MET A 109 -3.00 8.88 -10.94
CA MET A 109 -4.17 9.67 -11.35
C MET A 109 -4.26 11.00 -10.60
N MET A 110 -4.02 11.00 -9.29
CA MET A 110 -4.00 12.23 -8.48
C MET A 110 -2.90 13.18 -8.94
N GLN A 111 -1.71 12.65 -9.25
CA GLN A 111 -0.60 13.43 -9.79
C GLN A 111 -0.96 14.05 -11.15
N ALA A 112 -1.58 13.29 -12.04
CA ALA A 112 -2.04 13.79 -13.34
C ALA A 112 -3.08 14.92 -13.18
N SER A 113 -4.10 14.73 -12.32
CA SER A 113 -5.10 15.76 -12.02
C SER A 113 -4.46 17.02 -11.42
N ARG A 114 -3.48 16.86 -10.51
CA ARG A 114 -2.73 17.98 -9.93
C ARG A 114 -2.00 18.78 -11.02
N GLN A 115 -1.36 18.12 -11.97
CA GLN A 115 -0.68 18.79 -13.09
C GLN A 115 -1.66 19.56 -13.98
N LYS A 116 -2.82 18.97 -14.29
CA LYS A 116 -3.88 19.66 -15.04
C LYS A 116 -4.39 20.89 -14.29
N ILE A 117 -4.65 20.80 -12.99
CA ILE A 117 -5.07 21.93 -12.16
C ILE A 117 -4.04 23.07 -12.17
N LEU A 118 -2.74 22.77 -12.06
CA LEU A 118 -1.69 23.78 -12.12
C LEU A 118 -1.59 24.44 -13.51
N MET A 119 -1.80 23.67 -14.57
CA MET A 119 -1.87 24.21 -15.93
C MET A 119 -3.08 25.14 -16.09
N LEU A 120 -4.24 24.72 -15.59
CA LEU A 120 -5.47 25.51 -15.60
C LEU A 120 -5.31 26.81 -14.81
N ASP A 121 -4.73 26.79 -13.60
CA ASP A 121 -4.44 28.00 -12.83
C ASP A 121 -3.58 28.99 -13.62
N LYS A 122 -2.53 28.50 -14.29
CA LYS A 122 -1.67 29.32 -15.14
C LYS A 122 -2.45 29.93 -16.32
N ASN A 123 -3.28 29.14 -16.98
CA ASN A 123 -4.11 29.58 -18.10
C ASN A 123 -5.14 30.63 -17.66
N LEU A 124 -5.77 30.42 -16.50
CA LEU A 124 -6.72 31.36 -15.91
C LEU A 124 -6.07 32.72 -15.62
N ASN A 125 -4.85 32.71 -15.10
CA ASN A 125 -4.07 33.92 -14.85
C ASN A 125 -3.68 34.65 -16.14
N GLN A 126 -3.48 33.93 -17.25
CA GLN A 126 -3.27 34.53 -18.56
C GLN A 126 -4.57 35.16 -19.11
N LEU A 127 -5.70 34.46 -19.01
CA LEU A 127 -7.02 34.96 -19.44
C LEU A 127 -7.40 36.24 -18.68
N ARG A 128 -7.15 36.29 -17.37
CA ARG A 128 -7.35 37.51 -16.55
C ARG A 128 -6.61 38.72 -17.10
N LYS A 129 -5.40 38.54 -17.62
CA LYS A 129 -4.57 39.63 -18.19
C LYS A 129 -5.05 40.06 -19.57
N GLN A 130 -5.57 39.14 -20.37
CA GLN A 130 -5.99 39.38 -21.75
C GLN A 130 -7.41 39.97 -21.84
N SER A 131 -8.34 39.46 -21.02
CA SER A 131 -9.76 39.75 -21.13
C SER A 131 -10.35 40.53 -19.94
N GLY A 132 -9.53 40.79 -18.92
CA GLY A 132 -9.94 41.51 -17.70
C GLY A 132 -10.45 40.56 -16.61
N ALA A 133 -9.97 40.75 -15.38
CA ALA A 133 -10.23 39.85 -14.26
C ALA A 133 -11.68 39.82 -13.76
N GLN A 134 -12.56 40.70 -14.24
CA GLN A 134 -13.98 40.80 -13.87
C GLN A 134 -14.93 40.20 -14.90
N SER A 135 -14.42 39.53 -15.95
CA SER A 135 -15.27 38.76 -16.85
C SER A 135 -16.00 37.66 -16.07
N GLU A 136 -17.31 37.56 -16.26
CA GLU A 136 -18.17 36.55 -15.61
C GLU A 136 -17.67 35.12 -15.90
N GLU A 137 -17.26 34.85 -17.15
CA GLU A 137 -16.69 33.57 -17.55
C GLU A 137 -15.42 33.22 -16.77
N ILE A 138 -14.54 34.20 -16.55
CA ILE A 138 -13.29 34.01 -15.81
C ILE A 138 -13.54 33.75 -14.33
N LEU A 139 -14.54 34.42 -13.75
CA LEU A 139 -14.94 34.17 -12.36
C LEU A 139 -15.54 32.77 -12.18
N GLU A 140 -16.31 32.31 -13.15
CA GLU A 140 -16.88 30.96 -13.15
C GLU A 140 -15.81 29.88 -13.32
N LEU A 141 -14.84 30.06 -14.22
CA LEU A 141 -13.70 29.16 -14.35
C LEU A 141 -12.84 29.10 -13.08
N ASP A 142 -12.65 30.23 -12.38
CA ASP A 142 -11.95 30.28 -11.09
C ASP A 142 -12.69 29.47 -10.02
N ARG A 143 -14.03 29.59 -9.96
CA ARG A 143 -14.87 28.82 -9.04
C ARG A 143 -14.75 27.32 -9.32
N LYS A 144 -14.94 26.90 -10.57
CA LYS A 144 -14.84 25.49 -10.97
C LYS A 144 -13.44 24.91 -10.69
N LEU A 145 -12.37 25.67 -10.96
CA LEU A 145 -10.99 25.26 -10.65
C LEU A 145 -10.77 25.04 -9.14
N LYS A 146 -11.28 25.96 -8.31
CA LYS A 146 -11.21 25.83 -6.84
C LYS A 146 -11.96 24.60 -6.35
N GLU A 147 -13.14 24.33 -6.90
CA GLU A 147 -13.93 23.14 -6.57
C GLU A 147 -13.19 21.85 -6.94
N ALA A 148 -12.65 21.76 -8.16
CA ALA A 148 -11.84 20.61 -8.58
C ALA A 148 -10.60 20.42 -7.69
N SER A 149 -9.95 21.52 -7.30
CA SER A 149 -8.80 21.49 -6.38
C SER A 149 -9.18 20.98 -4.99
N GLN A 150 -10.30 21.43 -4.44
CA GLN A 150 -10.81 20.96 -3.14
C GLN A 150 -11.19 19.48 -3.18
N LYS A 151 -11.88 19.03 -4.24
CA LYS A 151 -12.20 17.62 -4.43
C LYS A 151 -10.93 16.76 -4.48
N LEU A 152 -9.89 17.20 -5.21
CA LEU A 152 -8.63 16.47 -5.28
C LEU A 152 -7.96 16.36 -3.90
N VAL A 153 -7.90 17.46 -3.14
CA VAL A 153 -7.34 17.45 -1.78
C VAL A 153 -8.11 16.49 -0.86
N GLN A 154 -9.44 16.52 -0.90
CA GLN A 154 -10.26 15.59 -0.13
C GLN A 154 -9.96 14.12 -0.50
N LYS A 155 -9.81 13.82 -1.79
CA LYS A 155 -9.46 12.47 -2.24
C LYS A 155 -8.06 12.06 -1.79
N GLU A 156 -7.10 12.97 -1.76
CA GLU A 156 -5.75 12.72 -1.23
C GLU A 156 -5.77 12.41 0.28
N GLU A 157 -6.60 13.12 1.06
CA GLU A 157 -6.83 12.85 2.47
C GLU A 157 -7.44 11.46 2.69
N GLU A 158 -8.50 11.12 1.95
CA GLU A 158 -9.13 9.78 1.99
C GLU A 158 -8.11 8.67 1.65
N LEU A 159 -7.23 8.88 0.66
CA LEU A 159 -6.19 7.91 0.32
C LEU A 159 -5.16 7.77 1.45
N MET A 160 -4.81 8.85 2.13
CA MET A 160 -3.88 8.81 3.26
C MET A 160 -4.45 7.97 4.41
N GLU A 161 -5.73 8.16 4.76
CA GLU A 161 -6.42 7.36 5.77
C GLU A 161 -6.44 5.87 5.41
N ILE A 162 -6.74 5.55 4.14
CA ILE A 162 -6.71 4.18 3.62
C ILE A 162 -5.32 3.56 3.80
N ARG A 163 -4.25 4.28 3.45
CA ARG A 163 -2.86 3.80 3.56
C ARG A 163 -2.45 3.56 5.01
N THR A 164 -2.70 4.51 5.91
CA THR A 164 -2.38 4.36 7.33
C THR A 164 -3.14 3.20 7.96
N SER A 165 -4.42 3.03 7.61
CA SER A 165 -5.22 1.89 8.06
C SER A 165 -4.68 0.56 7.55
N LEU A 166 -4.25 0.48 6.28
CA LEU A 166 -3.67 -0.72 5.69
C LEU A 166 -2.33 -1.09 6.35
N GLU A 167 -1.45 -0.12 6.56
CA GLU A 167 -0.15 -0.33 7.22
C GLU A 167 -0.32 -0.87 8.64
N ARG A 168 -1.29 -0.34 9.39
CA ARG A 168 -1.64 -0.85 10.72
C ARG A 168 -2.13 -2.29 10.66
N GLN A 169 -3.07 -2.62 9.77
CA GLN A 169 -3.61 -3.97 9.63
C GLN A 169 -2.53 -4.99 9.27
N LEU A 170 -1.61 -4.63 8.36
CA LEU A 170 -0.47 -5.49 8.00
C LEU A 170 0.49 -5.70 9.17
N SER A 171 0.76 -4.65 9.97
CA SER A 171 1.58 -4.76 11.18
C SER A 171 0.95 -5.67 12.23
N ASP A 172 -0.35 -5.48 12.53
CA ASP A 172 -1.08 -6.27 13.52
C ASP A 172 -1.13 -7.76 13.11
N MET A 173 -1.32 -8.03 11.81
CA MET A 173 -1.32 -9.39 11.27
C MET A 173 0.07 -10.05 11.34
N GLY A 174 1.14 -9.31 11.05
CA GLY A 174 2.50 -9.80 11.22
C GLY A 174 2.82 -10.20 12.67
N GLN A 175 2.41 -9.38 13.64
CA GLN A 175 2.58 -9.70 15.06
C GLN A 175 1.80 -10.96 15.46
N ALA A 176 0.55 -11.10 15.00
CA ALA A 176 -0.25 -12.29 15.28
C ALA A 176 0.35 -13.56 14.67
N LEU A 177 0.94 -13.46 13.47
CA LEU A 177 1.64 -14.58 12.83
C LEU A 177 2.89 -14.99 13.61
N ASP A 178 3.71 -14.02 14.03
CA ASP A 178 4.91 -14.29 14.84
C ASP A 178 4.55 -14.97 16.18
N GLU A 179 3.48 -14.51 16.84
CA GLU A 179 2.96 -15.14 18.05
C GLU A 179 2.51 -16.59 17.78
N GLN A 180 1.76 -16.83 16.68
CA GLN A 180 1.35 -18.19 16.32
C GLN A 180 2.54 -19.11 16.03
N ILE A 181 3.56 -18.61 15.33
CA ILE A 181 4.79 -19.38 15.07
C ILE A 181 5.49 -19.73 16.38
N SER A 182 5.60 -18.78 17.32
CA SER A 182 6.18 -19.03 18.64
C SER A 182 5.40 -20.08 19.42
N VAL A 183 4.07 -19.96 19.47
CA VAL A 183 3.19 -20.91 20.16
C VAL A 183 3.29 -22.31 19.53
N ALA A 184 3.32 -22.39 18.20
CA ALA A 184 3.47 -23.65 17.49
C ALA A 184 4.84 -24.31 17.77
N ALA A 185 5.91 -23.52 17.85
CA ALA A 185 7.25 -24.01 18.21
C ALA A 185 7.28 -24.54 19.65
N ASP A 186 6.68 -23.82 20.60
CA ASP A 186 6.58 -24.24 22.01
C ASP A 186 5.74 -25.50 22.19
N LEU A 187 4.62 -25.61 21.48
CA LEU A 187 3.78 -26.79 21.49
C LEU A 187 4.53 -28.00 20.90
N ARG A 188 5.22 -27.82 19.77
CA ARG A 188 6.06 -28.88 19.17
C ARG A 188 7.17 -29.33 20.11
N SER A 189 7.85 -28.39 20.76
CA SER A 189 8.88 -28.67 21.78
C SER A 189 8.31 -29.44 22.98
N THR A 190 7.08 -29.13 23.37
CA THR A 190 6.39 -29.82 24.47
C THR A 190 5.95 -31.23 24.09
N LEU A 191 5.35 -31.41 22.91
CA LEU A 191 4.90 -32.71 22.41
C LEU A 191 6.06 -33.68 22.19
N ASN A 192 7.22 -33.17 21.75
CA ASN A 192 8.39 -34.00 21.48
C ASN A 192 9.31 -34.16 22.68
N ARG A 193 8.89 -33.72 23.87
CA ARG A 193 9.71 -33.81 25.09
C ARG A 193 9.71 -35.22 25.64
N VAL A 194 10.91 -35.78 25.79
CA VAL A 194 11.13 -37.08 26.41
C VAL A 194 12.21 -36.97 27.48
N TYR A 195 12.29 -37.98 28.34
CA TYR A 195 13.18 -38.01 29.49
C TYR A 195 13.92 -39.34 29.53
N TYR A 196 15.22 -39.32 29.80
CA TYR A 196 15.99 -40.55 29.93
C TYR A 196 16.96 -40.55 31.10
N TYR A 197 17.23 -41.73 31.65
CA TYR A 197 18.21 -41.93 32.70
C TYR A 197 19.00 -43.22 32.47
N VAL A 198 20.32 -43.12 32.59
CA VAL A 198 21.25 -44.27 32.49
C VAL A 198 22.04 -44.33 33.79
N GLY A 199 21.95 -45.46 34.49
CA GLY A 199 22.63 -45.59 35.79
C GLY A 199 22.77 -47.03 36.25
N GLU A 200 23.59 -47.23 37.26
CA GLU A 200 23.71 -48.51 37.93
C GLU A 200 22.46 -48.82 38.74
N SER A 201 22.16 -50.11 38.93
CA SER A 201 20.98 -50.53 39.68
C SER A 201 20.85 -49.92 41.08
N LYS A 202 21.98 -49.65 41.74
CA LYS A 202 22.02 -49.08 43.08
C LYS A 202 21.61 -47.60 43.05
N ASP A 203 22.20 -46.81 42.16
CA ASP A 203 21.86 -45.40 41.94
C ASP A 203 20.39 -45.23 41.53
N LEU A 204 19.90 -46.06 40.62
CA LEU A 204 18.48 -46.05 40.21
C LEU A 204 17.51 -46.31 41.37
N GLN A 205 17.88 -47.14 42.36
CA GLN A 205 17.06 -47.41 43.55
C GLN A 205 17.19 -46.29 44.58
N GLU A 206 18.41 -45.81 44.84
CA GLU A 206 18.68 -44.74 45.82
C GLU A 206 18.01 -43.42 45.41
N LYS A 207 17.90 -43.16 44.10
CA LYS A 207 17.21 -41.99 43.54
C LYS A 207 15.72 -42.22 43.30
N GLU A 208 15.19 -43.36 43.73
CA GLU A 208 13.78 -43.75 43.57
C GLU A 208 13.29 -43.70 42.10
N ILE A 209 14.19 -43.92 41.13
CA ILE A 209 13.86 -43.97 39.70
C ILE A 209 13.22 -45.32 39.35
N ILE A 210 13.59 -46.39 40.07
CA ILE A 210 13.02 -47.72 39.92
C ILE A 210 12.54 -48.29 41.25
N ASN A 211 11.45 -49.06 41.21
CA ASN A 211 10.94 -49.86 42.31
C ASN A 211 11.14 -51.35 42.04
N LYS A 212 11.12 -52.16 43.11
CA LYS A 212 11.10 -53.62 43.03
C LYS A 212 9.74 -54.13 43.49
N GLU A 213 8.93 -54.63 42.56
CA GLU A 213 7.58 -55.12 42.83
C GLU A 213 7.45 -56.63 42.58
N GLY A 214 6.47 -57.26 43.25
CA GLY A 214 6.21 -58.70 43.14
C GLY A 214 7.11 -59.61 43.98
N GLY A 215 6.87 -60.92 43.88
CA GLY A 215 7.67 -61.97 44.53
C GLY A 215 7.29 -62.29 45.97
N PHE A 216 7.33 -63.59 46.33
CA PHE A 216 7.16 -64.07 47.70
C PHE A 216 8.54 -64.13 48.38
N ILE A 217 8.73 -63.42 49.49
CA ILE A 217 10.00 -63.42 50.28
C ILE A 217 11.23 -63.04 49.43
N GLY A 218 11.11 -62.00 48.59
CA GLY A 218 12.25 -61.46 47.82
C GLY A 218 12.66 -62.26 46.58
N LEU A 219 12.11 -63.45 46.37
CA LEU A 219 12.28 -64.24 45.15
C LEU A 219 11.26 -63.80 44.09
N GLY A 220 11.73 -63.46 42.90
CA GLY A 220 10.88 -63.06 41.76
C GLY A 220 10.50 -61.59 41.70
N LYS A 221 11.17 -60.70 42.46
CA LYS A 221 10.99 -59.24 42.34
C LYS A 221 11.41 -58.74 40.95
N VAL A 222 10.52 -58.01 40.29
CA VAL A 222 10.79 -57.36 38.99
C VAL A 222 11.09 -55.87 39.23
N LYS A 223 12.08 -55.33 38.52
CA LYS A 223 12.39 -53.89 38.53
C LYS A 223 11.43 -53.19 37.57
N ILE A 224 10.76 -52.15 38.05
CA ILE A 224 9.88 -51.31 37.24
C ILE A 224 10.24 -49.84 37.42
N VAL A 225 9.92 -48.99 36.44
CA VAL A 225 10.08 -47.54 36.58
C VAL A 225 9.10 -47.02 37.62
N ASN A 226 9.57 -46.18 38.54
CA ASN A 226 8.71 -45.52 39.51
C ASN A 226 7.93 -44.38 38.83
N ALA A 227 6.60 -44.48 38.78
CA ALA A 227 5.74 -43.46 38.17
C ALA A 227 5.82 -42.09 38.87
N ASN A 228 6.27 -42.05 40.12
CA ASN A 228 6.44 -40.83 40.91
C ASN A 228 7.90 -40.31 40.93
N ALA A 229 8.79 -40.90 40.13
CA ALA A 229 10.18 -40.47 40.07
C ALA A 229 10.26 -38.98 39.65
N PRO A 230 11.00 -38.12 40.39
CA PRO A 230 11.13 -36.71 40.04
C PRO A 230 11.74 -36.53 38.65
N THR A 231 11.00 -35.88 37.74
CA THR A 231 11.42 -35.64 36.35
C THR A 231 12.76 -34.90 36.25
N GLN A 232 13.11 -34.10 37.25
CA GLN A 232 14.36 -33.34 37.33
C GLN A 232 15.61 -34.23 37.42
N LEU A 233 15.45 -35.49 37.82
CA LEU A 233 16.55 -36.46 37.85
C LEU A 233 16.90 -36.95 36.45
N PHE A 234 15.97 -36.88 35.50
CA PHE A 234 16.15 -37.37 34.14
C PHE A 234 16.80 -36.32 33.24
N ASN A 235 17.57 -36.80 32.27
CA ASN A 235 18.02 -35.98 31.16
C ASN A 235 16.82 -35.69 30.26
N LYS A 236 16.51 -34.41 30.09
CA LYS A 236 15.48 -33.93 29.16
C LYS A 236 16.04 -33.95 27.74
N ALA A 237 15.30 -34.55 26.82
CA ALA A 237 15.64 -34.63 25.40
C ALA A 237 14.43 -34.34 24.51
N ASN A 238 14.69 -34.22 23.21
CA ASN A 238 13.65 -34.13 22.17
C ASN A 238 13.66 -35.43 21.37
N LYS A 239 12.52 -36.13 21.30
CA LYS A 239 12.44 -37.43 20.62
C LYS A 239 12.82 -37.39 19.15
N GLU A 240 12.61 -36.27 18.46
CA GLU A 240 12.99 -36.09 17.05
C GLU A 240 14.51 -36.08 16.86
N ASN A 241 15.25 -35.66 17.87
CA ASN A 241 16.71 -35.48 17.80
C ASN A 241 17.46 -36.54 18.62
N LEU A 242 16.76 -37.43 19.32
CA LEU A 242 17.35 -38.48 20.13
C LEU A 242 17.39 -39.77 19.31
N ASP A 243 18.51 -40.00 18.61
CA ASP A 243 18.72 -41.18 17.76
C ASP A 243 19.36 -42.35 18.52
N ALA A 244 20.15 -42.05 19.56
CA ALA A 244 20.82 -43.06 20.35
C ALA A 244 21.16 -42.55 21.77
N ILE A 245 21.35 -43.50 22.68
CA ILE A 245 21.88 -43.28 24.02
C ILE A 245 23.22 -44.00 24.13
N GLU A 246 24.29 -43.25 24.39
CA GLU A 246 25.62 -43.81 24.62
C GLU A 246 25.68 -44.54 25.97
N LEU A 247 26.23 -45.76 25.95
CA LEU A 247 26.28 -46.68 27.10
C LEU A 247 27.71 -47.01 27.53
N ASN A 248 28.71 -46.62 26.73
CA ASN A 248 30.15 -46.71 27.01
C ASN A 248 30.67 -48.14 27.20
N ASN A 249 30.22 -49.09 26.36
CA ASN A 249 30.67 -50.49 26.37
C ASN A 249 30.42 -51.17 27.72
N ARG A 250 29.21 -51.01 28.26
CA ARG A 250 28.76 -51.60 29.52
C ARG A 250 27.69 -52.65 29.29
N GLU A 251 27.54 -53.59 30.22
CA GLU A 251 26.38 -54.48 30.19
C GLU A 251 25.14 -53.63 30.45
N ALA A 252 24.18 -53.64 29.52
CA ALA A 252 23.02 -52.77 29.58
C ALA A 252 21.70 -53.55 29.55
N LYS A 253 20.73 -53.10 30.34
CA LYS A 253 19.38 -53.64 30.37
C LYS A 253 18.35 -52.51 30.35
N LEU A 254 17.42 -52.60 29.42
CA LEU A 254 16.26 -51.70 29.38
C LEU A 254 15.28 -52.05 30.52
N ILE A 255 14.90 -51.05 31.32
CA ILE A 255 13.96 -51.20 32.43
C ILE A 255 12.57 -50.61 32.07
N SER A 256 12.54 -49.49 31.35
CA SER A 256 11.30 -48.90 30.85
C SER A 256 10.69 -49.74 29.72
N ASN A 257 9.38 -49.66 29.54
CA ASN A 257 8.68 -50.41 28.50
C ASN A 257 8.74 -49.67 27.16
N HIS A 258 9.45 -50.24 26.20
CA HIS A 258 9.48 -49.79 24.80
C HIS A 258 9.42 -51.02 23.88
N PRO A 259 8.73 -50.96 22.72
CA PRO A 259 8.63 -52.10 21.81
C PRO A 259 10.00 -52.62 21.36
N LYS A 260 10.25 -53.93 21.44
CA LYS A 260 11.56 -54.52 21.12
C LYS A 260 12.04 -54.24 19.70
N ASP A 261 11.11 -54.16 18.74
CA ASP A 261 11.45 -53.91 17.33
C ASP A 261 11.77 -52.43 17.04
N SER A 262 11.61 -51.54 18.03
CA SER A 262 11.85 -50.10 17.88
C SER A 262 13.26 -49.65 18.31
N TYR A 263 14.10 -50.54 18.84
CA TYR A 263 15.47 -50.23 19.25
C TYR A 263 16.43 -51.43 19.14
N GLU A 264 17.73 -51.15 19.11
CA GLU A 264 18.78 -52.16 19.17
C GLU A 264 19.91 -51.75 20.12
N PHE A 265 20.49 -52.72 20.85
CA PHE A 265 21.76 -52.52 21.55
C PHE A 265 22.91 -52.86 20.60
N VAL A 266 23.74 -51.88 20.30
CA VAL A 266 24.91 -52.03 19.41
C VAL A 266 26.15 -52.29 20.26
N GLY A 267 27.01 -53.24 19.88
CA GLY A 267 28.27 -53.56 20.56
C GLY A 267 28.42 -55.00 21.10
N GLY A 268 27.41 -55.86 20.95
CA GLY A 268 27.46 -57.25 21.42
C GLY A 268 27.19 -57.38 22.93
N ASP A 269 27.99 -58.19 23.65
CA ASP A 269 27.79 -58.46 25.09
C ASP A 269 27.92 -57.20 25.97
N LYS A 270 28.71 -56.22 25.51
CA LYS A 270 28.86 -54.90 26.13
C LYS A 270 28.34 -53.86 25.15
N ALA A 271 27.23 -53.22 25.50
CA ALA A 271 26.58 -52.27 24.61
C ALA A 271 27.38 -50.96 24.56
N GLU A 272 27.80 -50.57 23.37
CA GLU A 272 28.33 -49.24 23.04
C GLU A 272 27.22 -48.21 23.21
N ARG A 273 26.04 -48.47 22.64
CA ARG A 273 24.88 -47.57 22.63
C ARG A 273 23.56 -48.32 22.45
N LEU A 274 22.45 -47.71 22.90
CA LEU A 274 21.09 -48.07 22.49
C LEU A 274 20.72 -47.18 21.31
N LYS A 275 20.46 -47.76 20.15
CA LYS A 275 20.00 -47.05 18.96
C LYS A 275 18.48 -47.14 18.86
N ILE A 276 17.82 -46.01 18.63
CA ILE A 276 16.39 -45.95 18.36
C ILE A 276 16.20 -46.13 16.84
N LEU A 277 15.47 -47.17 16.46
CA LEU A 277 15.24 -47.54 15.05
C LEU A 277 13.98 -46.88 14.49
N ASP A 278 12.95 -46.78 15.32
CA ASP A 278 11.69 -46.10 15.02
C ASP A 278 11.27 -45.28 16.25
N LYS A 279 11.40 -43.95 16.14
CA LYS A 279 11.13 -43.02 17.24
C LYS A 279 9.66 -43.05 17.67
N ASP A 280 8.73 -43.16 16.74
CA ASP A 280 7.31 -43.13 17.08
C ASP A 280 6.88 -44.44 17.74
N ALA A 281 7.34 -45.58 17.23
CA ALA A 281 7.13 -46.86 17.90
C ALA A 281 7.80 -46.90 19.27
N PHE A 282 9.03 -46.38 19.40
CA PHE A 282 9.80 -46.40 20.63
C PHE A 282 9.14 -45.56 21.74
N TRP A 283 8.68 -44.34 21.43
CA TRP A 283 8.08 -43.43 22.42
C TRP A 283 6.56 -43.60 22.57
N LYS A 284 5.95 -44.59 21.90
CA LYS A 284 4.49 -44.81 21.88
C LYS A 284 3.90 -45.03 23.27
N ASP A 285 4.56 -45.85 24.08
CA ASP A 285 4.00 -46.33 25.35
C ASP A 285 4.48 -45.51 26.56
N SER A 286 5.60 -44.80 26.43
CA SER A 286 6.21 -44.02 27.51
C SER A 286 7.16 -42.96 26.94
N ASN A 287 7.10 -41.73 27.49
CA ASN A 287 8.08 -40.66 27.25
C ASN A 287 9.30 -40.73 28.18
N TYR A 288 9.41 -41.77 29.00
CA TYR A 288 10.49 -42.01 29.94
C TYR A 288 11.27 -43.27 29.56
N LEU A 289 12.59 -43.11 29.42
CA LEU A 289 13.55 -44.16 29.12
C LEU A 289 14.47 -44.41 30.32
N VAL A 290 14.53 -45.63 30.84
CA VAL A 290 15.42 -46.01 31.94
C VAL A 290 16.27 -47.20 31.54
N ILE A 291 17.59 -47.01 31.55
CA ILE A 291 18.57 -48.05 31.20
C ILE A 291 19.44 -48.32 32.44
N GLU A 292 19.45 -49.58 32.87
CA GLU A 292 20.39 -50.09 33.87
C GLU A 292 21.70 -50.47 33.18
N VAL A 293 22.84 -50.02 33.72
CA VAL A 293 24.19 -50.38 33.24
C VAL A 293 25.01 -51.02 34.35
N LYS A 294 25.99 -51.86 33.97
CA LYS A 294 26.97 -52.49 34.86
C LYS A 294 28.37 -52.47 34.27
#